data_AF-A0A662RU91-F1
#
_entry.id   AF-A0A662RU91-F1
#
_cell.length_a   1.000
_cell.length_b   1.000
_cell.length_c   1.000
_cell.angle_alpha   90.00
_cell.angle_beta   90.00
_cell.angle_gamma   90.00
#
_symmetry.space_group_name_H-M   'P 1'
#
loop_
_entity.id
_entity.type
_entity.pdbx_description
1 polymer ?
#
loop_
_entity_poly.entity_id
_entity_poly.type
_entity_poly.pdbx_seq_one_letter_code
_entity_poly.pdbx_strand_id
1 'polypeptide(L)' 'MRCVFSKLLDLLKYEKKETKEFCMNCGQRTAHELVRDDQGEYWKVCKRCGRREYVGMLR' A
#
# COMPACT_ATOMS: atom_id res chain seq x y z
N MET A 1 -28.99 13.06 -20.75
CA MET A 1 -28.59 11.69 -21.15
C MET A 1 -27.60 11.17 -20.12
N ARG A 2 -27.87 9.97 -19.58
CA ARG A 2 -27.16 9.35 -18.46
C ARG A 2 -25.82 8.79 -18.95
N CYS A 3 -24.70 9.27 -18.41
CA CYS A 3 -23.41 8.59 -18.56
C CYS A 3 -23.08 7.87 -17.25
N VAL A 4 -23.01 6.55 -17.39
CA VAL A 4 -22.83 5.52 -16.37
C VAL A 4 -21.38 5.56 -15.87
N PHE A 5 -21.11 6.24 -14.76
CA PHE A 5 -19.83 6.13 -14.03
C PHE A 5 -19.85 5.01 -12.96
N SER A 6 -20.74 4.03 -13.13
CA SER A 6 -21.01 2.95 -12.17
C SER A 6 -20.11 1.72 -12.32
N LYS A 7 -18.81 1.88 -12.64
CA LYS A 7 -17.87 0.74 -12.71
C LYS A 7 -16.42 0.98 -12.25
N LEU A 8 -16.03 2.18 -11.79
CA LEU A 8 -14.66 2.38 -11.30
C LEU A 8 -14.49 2.20 -9.78
N LEU A 9 -15.58 2.09 -9.02
CA LEU A 9 -15.53 1.84 -7.58
C LEU A 9 -15.31 0.34 -7.22
N ASP A 10 -15.35 -0.59 -8.18
CA ASP A 10 -15.16 -2.03 -7.88
C ASP A 10 -13.68 -2.47 -7.85
N LEU A 11 -12.73 -1.56 -8.04
CA LEU A 11 -11.29 -1.80 -7.80
C LEU A 11 -10.88 -1.57 -6.33
N LEU A 12 -11.85 -1.37 -5.43
CA LEU A 12 -11.73 -1.19 -3.99
C LEU A 12 -11.63 -2.52 -3.19
N LYS A 13 -11.14 -3.61 -3.78
CA LYS A 13 -11.03 -4.92 -3.09
C LYS A 13 -9.61 -5.43 -2.83
N TYR A 14 -8.61 -4.56 -2.99
CA TYR A 14 -7.34 -4.72 -2.29
C TYR A 14 -7.17 -3.44 -1.47
N GLU A 15 -7.39 -3.50 -0.15
CA GLU A 15 -7.08 -2.44 0.80
C GLU A 15 -5.56 -2.17 0.78
N LYS A 16 -5.08 -1.52 -0.29
CA LYS A 16 -3.74 -0.94 -0.33
C LYS A 16 -3.77 0.26 0.60
N LYS A 17 -3.52 0.00 1.88
CA LYS A 17 -3.31 1.05 2.88
C LYS A 17 -1.98 1.71 2.56
N GLU A 18 -2.06 2.85 1.87
CA GLU A 18 -0.92 3.72 1.63
C GLU A 18 -0.73 4.65 2.82
N THR A 19 0.46 4.64 3.42
CA THR A 19 0.86 5.53 4.52
C THR A 19 1.99 6.44 4.08
N LYS A 20 1.98 7.70 4.50
CA LYS A 20 3.09 8.65 4.26
C LYS A 20 3.99 8.73 5.49
N GLU A 21 5.16 8.14 5.39
CA GLU A 21 6.11 8.04 6.48
C GLU A 21 7.54 8.27 6.02
N PHE A 22 8.43 8.50 6.98
CA PHE A 22 9.82 8.78 6.68
C PHE A 22 10.54 7.49 6.25
N CYS A 23 11.05 7.46 5.01
CA CYS A 23 11.89 6.37 4.55
C CYS A 23 13.35 6.69 4.87
N MET A 24 13.97 5.87 5.72
CA MET A 24 15.40 6.01 6.04
C MET A 24 16.29 5.95 4.79
N ASN A 25 15.88 5.19 3.76
CA ASN A 25 16.64 5.08 2.52
C ASN A 25 16.49 6.31 1.60
N CYS A 26 15.32 6.96 1.61
CA CYS A 26 15.08 8.16 0.80
C CYS A 26 15.46 9.45 1.52
N GLY A 27 15.74 9.40 2.82
CA GLY A 27 16.02 10.56 3.67
C GLY A 27 14.84 11.54 3.79
N GLN A 28 13.61 11.12 3.47
CA GLN A 28 12.44 12.00 3.44
C GLN A 28 11.13 11.22 3.61
N ARG A 29 10.03 11.95 3.83
CA ARG A 29 8.68 11.36 3.86
C ARG A 29 8.27 10.90 2.47
N THR A 30 7.92 9.62 2.34
CA THR A 30 7.49 8.99 1.10
C THR A 30 6.24 8.14 1.33
N ALA A 31 5.51 7.87 0.25
CA ALA A 31 4.39 6.94 0.28
C ALA A 31 4.91 5.50 0.41
N HIS A 32 4.39 4.80 1.41
CA HIS A 32 4.65 3.40 1.68
C HIS A 32 3.32 2.62 1.51
N GLU A 33 3.37 1.49 0.82
CA GLU A 33 2.22 0.62 0.59
C GLU A 33 2.31 -0.59 1.52
N LEU A 34 1.24 -0.88 2.26
CA LEU A 34 1.13 -2.11 3.01
C LEU A 34 0.71 -3.25 2.08
N VAL A 35 1.56 -4.24 1.95
CA VAL A 35 1.38 -5.45 1.13
C VAL A 35 1.27 -6.64 2.08
N ARG A 36 0.42 -7.60 1.75
CA ARG A 36 0.31 -8.86 2.47
C ARG A 36 0.82 -9.97 1.54
N ASP A 37 1.75 -10.77 2.02
CA ASP A 37 2.27 -11.92 1.29
C ASP A 37 1.36 -13.15 1.47
N ASP A 38 1.55 -14.19 0.65
CA ASP A 38 0.74 -15.43 0.68
C ASP A 38 0.81 -16.18 2.03
N GLN A 39 1.85 -15.95 2.82
CA GLN A 39 1.99 -16.48 4.18
C GLN A 39 1.19 -15.68 5.22
N GLY A 40 0.53 -14.60 4.81
CA GLY A 40 -0.24 -13.72 5.68
C GLY A 40 0.58 -12.66 6.41
N GLU A 41 1.86 -12.54 6.09
CA GLU A 41 2.77 -11.53 6.62
C GLU A 41 2.53 -10.16 5.99
N TYR A 42 2.60 -9.10 6.79
CA TYR A 42 2.47 -7.74 6.29
C TYR A 42 3.85 -7.10 6.12
N TRP A 43 4.04 -6.54 4.92
CA TRP A 43 5.24 -5.84 4.51
C TRP A 43 4.89 -4.44 4.09
N LYS A 44 5.70 -3.50 4.52
CA LYS A 44 5.57 -2.11 4.12
C LYS A 44 6.60 -1.81 3.04
N VAL A 45 6.14 -1.36 1.89
CA VAL A 45 7.00 -1.14 0.72
C VAL A 45 7.02 0.33 0.34
N CYS A 46 8.19 0.95 0.37
CA CYS A 46 8.38 2.32 -0.09
C CYS A 46 8.13 2.40 -1.60
N LYS A 47 7.15 3.20 -2.03
CA LYS A 47 6.83 3.39 -3.45
C LYS A 47 7.90 4.14 -4.23
N ARG A 48 8.81 4.82 -3.52
CA ARG A 48 9.90 5.60 -4.14
C ARG A 48 11.16 4.77 -4.39
N CYS A 49 11.65 4.05 -3.38
CA CYS A 49 12.89 3.28 -3.50
C CYS A 49 12.69 1.76 -3.51
N GLY A 50 11.46 1.27 -3.31
CA GLY A 50 11.15 -0.16 -3.28
C GLY A 50 11.58 -0.89 -2.01
N ARG A 51 12.12 -0.19 -1.00
CA ARG A 51 12.54 -0.80 0.27
C ARG A 51 11.34 -1.45 0.96
N ARG A 52 11.51 -2.69 1.39
CA ARG A 52 10.50 -3.46 2.14
C ARG A 52 10.90 -3.51 3.61
N GLU A 53 9.95 -3.23 4.47
CA GLU A 53 10.08 -3.31 5.93
C GLU A 53 9.03 -4.25 6.46
N TYR A 54 9.47 -5.27 7.19
CA TYR A 54 8.56 -6.24 7.80
C TYR A 54 7.76 -5.57 8.92
N VAL A 55 6.43 -5.68 8.87
CA VAL A 55 5.53 -5.10 9.88
C VAL A 55 5.09 -6.16 10.90
N GLY A 56 4.93 -7.42 10.47
CA GLY A 56 4.45 -8.50 11.34
C GLY A 56 3.26 -9.25 10.77
N MET A 57 2.75 -10.21 11.56
CA MET A 57 1.44 -10.83 11.34
C MET A 57 0.42 -10.11 12.23
N LEU A 58 -0.54 -9.38 11.63
CA LEU A 58 -1.67 -8.83 12.39
C LEU A 58 -2.63 -9.98 12.73
N ARG A 59 -2.63 -10.41 14.00
CA ARG A 59 -3.54 -11.40 14.59
C ARG A 59 -4.95 -10.85 14.76
#